data_AF-A0A841KUX8-F1
#
_entry.id   AF-A0A841KUX8-F1
#
_cell.length_a   1.000
_cell.length_b   1.000
_cell.length_c   1.000
_cell.angle_alpha   90.00
_cell.angle_beta   90.00
_cell.angle_gamma   90.00
#
_symmetry.space_group_name_H-M   'P 1'
#
loop_
_entity.id
_entity.type
_entity.pdbx_description
1 polymer ?
#
loop_
_entity_poly.entity_id
_entity_poly.type
_entity_poly.pdbx_seq_one_letter_code
_entity_poly.pdbx_strand_id
1 'polypeptide(L)'
;MVYRRKYQKRRGNFKAFMTLVLLFLFIIYSFMFVDQKIKPAVLAIAQVKAREIATRAINEAVNDRVSDDIKYQDLIFIRTDDEGNVTMMQANA
;
A
#
# COMPACT_ATOMS: atom_id res chain seq x y z
N MET A 1 7.20 -43.14 69.43
CA MET A 1 6.53 -43.04 68.11
C MET A 1 7.24 -41.99 67.28
N VAL A 2 7.87 -42.37 66.17
CA VAL A 2 8.63 -41.45 65.30
C VAL A 2 7.78 -41.17 64.05
N TYR A 3 7.25 -39.95 63.94
CA TYR A 3 6.48 -39.52 62.77
C TYR A 3 7.40 -39.24 61.58
N ARG A 4 7.51 -40.21 60.65
CA ARG A 4 8.14 -39.99 59.34
C ARG A 4 7.21 -39.15 58.47
N ARG A 5 7.48 -37.84 58.37
CA ARG A 5 6.89 -36.99 57.32
C ARG A 5 7.44 -37.42 55.96
N LYS A 6 6.57 -38.06 55.16
CA LYS A 6 6.83 -38.32 53.74
C LYS A 6 6.80 -36.98 53.00
N TYR A 7 7.98 -36.47 52.64
CA TYR A 7 8.10 -35.39 51.66
C TYR A 7 7.66 -35.93 50.30
N GLN A 8 6.40 -35.67 49.94
CA GLN A 8 5.90 -35.93 48.59
C GLN A 8 6.62 -34.99 47.61
N LYS A 9 7.44 -35.58 46.75
CA LYS A 9 8.09 -34.92 45.62
C LYS A 9 6.99 -34.30 44.73
N ARG A 10 6.88 -32.97 44.73
CA ARG A 10 6.10 -32.20 43.75
C ARG A 10 6.76 -32.32 42.38
N ARG A 11 6.53 -33.43 41.69
CA ARG A 11 7.08 -33.75 40.36
C ARG A 11 6.13 -33.35 39.23
N GLY A 12 5.35 -32.28 39.43
CA GLY A 12 4.14 -32.01 38.65
C GLY A 12 4.17 -30.86 37.64
N ASN A 13 5.08 -29.90 37.71
CA ASN A 13 4.85 -28.60 37.03
C ASN A 13 5.92 -28.19 36.01
N PHE A 14 7.02 -28.95 35.86
CA PHE A 14 8.09 -28.59 34.92
C PHE A 14 7.61 -28.63 33.45
N LYS A 15 6.76 -29.59 33.10
CA LYS A 15 6.16 -29.68 31.76
C LYS A 15 5.26 -28.48 31.47
N ALA A 16 4.43 -28.05 32.42
CA ALA A 16 3.56 -26.88 32.27
C ALA A 16 4.36 -25.59 32.11
N PHE A 17 5.43 -25.42 32.90
CA PHE A 17 6.34 -24.29 32.76
C PHE A 17 7.04 -24.28 31.39
N MET A 18 7.51 -25.45 30.93
CA MET A 18 8.15 -25.59 29.62
C MET A 18 7.19 -25.24 28.48
N THR A 19 5.94 -25.69 28.53
CA THR A 19 4.90 -25.34 27.54
C THR A 19 4.63 -23.84 27.52
N LEU A 20 4.58 -23.19 28.69
CA LEU A 20 4.34 -21.75 28.78
C LEU A 20 5.49 -20.93 28.19
N VAL A 21 6.74 -21.33 28.44
CA VAL A 21 7.92 -20.70 27.83
C VAL A 21 7.90 -20.88 26.31
N LEU A 22 7.56 -22.07 25.82
CA LEU A 22 7.52 -22.35 24.38
C LEU A 22 6.43 -21.53 23.69
N LEU A 23 5.26 -21.39 24.32
CA LEU A 23 4.18 -20.51 23.85
C LEU A 23 4.65 -19.05 23.77
N PHE A 24 5.36 -18.57 24.79
CA PHE A 24 5.85 -17.20 24.82
C PHE A 24 6.88 -16.94 23.71
N LEU A 25 7.80 -17.87 23.49
CA LEU A 25 8.76 -17.82 22.39
C LEU A 25 8.06 -17.84 21.03
N PHE A 26 7.00 -18.65 20.88
CA PHE A 26 6.22 -18.71 19.65
C PHE A 26 5.54 -17.37 19.32
N ILE A 27 5.01 -16.68 20.33
CA ILE A 27 4.41 -15.35 20.16
C ILE A 27 5.45 -14.34 19.70
N ILE A 28 6.62 -14.28 20.36
CA ILE A 28 7.70 -13.37 19.98
C ILE A 28 8.18 -13.66 18.56
N TYR A 29 8.40 -14.92 18.23
CA TYR A 29 8.84 -15.33 16.90
C TYR A 29 7.83 -14.97 15.83
N SER A 30 6.54 -15.20 16.08
CA SER A 30 5.46 -14.82 15.16
C SER A 30 5.43 -13.32 14.93
N PHE A 31 5.62 -12.52 15.99
CA PHE A 31 5.66 -11.06 15.87
C PHE A 31 6.85 -10.59 15.03
N MET A 32 8.04 -11.17 15.24
CA MET A 32 9.22 -10.88 14.42
C MET A 32 9.04 -11.30 12.95
N PHE A 33 8.41 -12.44 12.72
CA PHE A 33 8.12 -12.92 11.36
C PHE A 33 7.20 -11.95 10.60
N VAL A 34 6.15 -11.47 11.27
CA VAL A 34 5.23 -10.46 10.73
C VAL A 34 5.98 -9.16 10.43
N ASP A 35 6.79 -8.64 11.36
CA ASP A 35 7.52 -7.39 11.15
C ASP A 35 8.52 -7.50 9.98
N GLN A 36 9.21 -8.64 9.81
CA GLN A 36 10.19 -8.80 8.73
C GLN A 36 9.56 -9.09 7.36
N LYS A 37 8.44 -9.80 7.30
CA LYS A 37 7.86 -10.26 6.03
C LYS A 37 6.66 -9.44 5.57
N ILE A 38 5.80 -9.01 6.49
CA ILE A 38 4.55 -8.32 6.15
C ILE A 38 4.77 -6.82 5.97
N LYS A 39 5.56 -6.20 6.87
CA LYS A 39 5.84 -4.76 6.81
C LYS A 39 6.40 -4.26 5.47
N PRO A 40 7.43 -4.88 4.86
CA PRO A 40 7.94 -4.39 3.58
C PRO A 40 6.90 -4.51 2.46
N ALA A 41 6.08 -5.56 2.47
CA ALA A 41 5.01 -5.74 1.48
C ALA A 41 3.92 -4.67 1.61
N VAL A 42 3.48 -4.39 2.85
CA VAL A 42 2.48 -3.34 3.12
C VAL A 42 3.03 -1.97 2.73
N LEU A 43 4.28 -1.66 3.05
CA LEU A 43 4.92 -0.40 2.66
C LEU A 43 5.03 -0.26 1.14
N ALA A 44 5.40 -1.32 0.42
CA ALA A 44 5.45 -1.30 -1.03
C ALA A 44 4.08 -0.99 -1.66
N ILE A 45 3.01 -1.64 -1.17
CA ILE A 45 1.64 -1.37 -1.62
C ILE A 45 1.22 0.06 -1.29
N ALA A 46 1.50 0.51 -0.07
CA ALA A 46 1.19 1.88 0.36
C ALA A 46 1.92 2.92 -0.51
N GLN A 47 3.18 2.70 -0.84
CA GLN A 47 3.97 3.59 -1.70
C GLN A 47 3.40 3.65 -3.12
N VAL A 48 3.01 2.51 -3.69
CA VAL A 48 2.37 2.45 -5.01
C VAL A 48 1.04 3.22 -4.99
N LYS A 49 0.22 3.02 -3.95
CA LYS A 49 -1.06 3.74 -3.80
C LYS A 49 -0.88 5.24 -3.59
N ALA A 50 0.09 5.65 -2.78
CA ALA A 50 0.41 7.06 -2.60
C ALA A 50 0.84 7.71 -3.91
N ARG A 51 1.68 7.03 -4.70
CA ARG A 51 2.09 7.51 -6.02
C ARG A 51 0.93 7.58 -7.01
N GLU A 52 0.05 6.58 -7.03
CA GLU A 52 -1.17 6.57 -7.86
C GLU A 52 -2.05 7.79 -7.56
N ILE A 53 -2.32 8.06 -6.27
CA ILE A 53 -3.11 9.21 -5.83
C ILE A 53 -2.44 10.52 -6.25
N ALA A 54 -1.13 10.66 -6.00
CA ALA A 54 -0.39 11.87 -6.35
C ALA A 54 -0.42 12.14 -7.87
N THR A 55 -0.16 11.12 -8.69
CA THR A 55 -0.19 11.26 -10.16
C THR A 55 -1.59 11.61 -10.66
N ARG A 56 -2.63 11.01 -10.09
CA ARG A 56 -4.02 11.37 -10.44
C ARG A 56 -4.34 12.82 -10.09
N ALA A 57 -4.01 13.24 -8.87
CA ALA A 57 -4.26 14.61 -8.42
C ALA A 57 -3.52 15.64 -9.31
N ILE A 58 -2.29 15.34 -9.74
CA ILE A 58 -1.55 16.19 -10.68
C ILE A 58 -2.26 16.24 -12.03
N ASN A 59 -2.61 15.09 -12.60
CA ASN A 59 -3.27 15.04 -13.91
C ASN A 59 -4.61 15.76 -13.90
N GLU A 60 -5.38 15.61 -12.82
CA GLU A 60 -6.65 16.31 -12.63
C GLU A 60 -6.43 17.82 -12.52
N ALA A 61 -5.49 18.27 -11.67
CA ALA A 61 -5.18 19.69 -11.54
C ALA A 61 -4.64 20.33 -12.82
N VAL A 62 -3.88 19.59 -13.64
CA VAL A 62 -3.43 20.07 -14.96
C VAL A 62 -4.59 20.10 -15.93
N ASN A 63 -5.38 19.03 -16.01
CA ASN A 63 -6.50 18.94 -16.93
C ASN A 63 -7.56 20.01 -16.66
N ASP A 64 -7.85 20.30 -15.39
CA ASP A 64 -8.79 21.35 -14.99
C ASP A 64 -8.33 22.74 -15.45
N ARG A 65 -7.02 23.00 -15.44
CA ARG A 65 -6.46 24.29 -15.90
C ARG A 65 -6.34 24.37 -17.41
N VAL A 66 -5.94 23.28 -18.06
CA VAL A 66 -5.75 23.23 -19.52
C VAL A 66 -7.10 23.23 -20.25
N SER A 67 -8.12 22.55 -19.70
CA SER A 67 -9.46 22.51 -20.31
C SER A 67 -10.18 23.85 -20.28
N ASP A 68 -9.90 24.69 -19.27
CA ASP A 68 -10.45 26.05 -19.20
C ASP A 68 -9.70 27.05 -20.11
N ASP A 69 -8.40 26.87 -20.34
CA ASP A 69 -7.57 27.82 -21.11
C ASP A 69 -7.41 27.50 -22.61
N ILE A 70 -7.63 26.26 -23.07
CA ILE A 70 -7.43 25.88 -24.48
C ILE A 70 -8.77 25.61 -25.17
N LYS A 71 -9.22 26.55 -26.02
CA LYS A 71 -10.29 26.25 -26.98
C LYS A 71 -9.73 25.29 -28.02
N TYR A 72 -10.46 24.21 -28.33
CA TYR A 72 -10.09 23.23 -29.36
C TYR A 72 -9.73 23.87 -30.72
N GLN A 73 -10.28 25.06 -31.00
CA GLN A 73 -10.03 25.87 -32.19
C GLN A 73 -8.61 26.47 -32.25
N ASP A 74 -7.91 26.58 -31.10
CA ASP A 74 -6.55 27.12 -31.02
C ASP A 74 -5.48 26.05 -31.24
N LEU A 75 -5.85 24.76 -31.12
CA LEU A 75 -4.98 23.60 -31.33
C LEU A 75 -4.95 23.14 -32.79
N ILE A 76 -5.94 23.50 -33.59
CA ILE A 76 -6.07 23.09 -35.00
C ILE A 76 -6.45 24.28 -35.88
N PHE A 77 -5.61 24.59 -36.86
CA PHE A 77 -5.90 25.54 -37.92
C PHE A 77 -6.66 24.85 -39.05
N ILE A 78 -7.89 25.28 -39.29
CA ILE A 78 -8.75 24.79 -40.39
C ILE A 78 -8.86 25.89 -41.44
N ARG A 79 -8.48 25.58 -42.68
CA ARG A 79 -8.75 26.43 -43.86
C ARG A 79 -9.92 25.85 -44.64
N THR A 80 -10.85 26.72 -44.99
CA THR A 80 -12.05 26.44 -45.79
C THR A 80 -12.01 27.24 -47.09
N ASP A 81 -12.57 26.69 -48.17
CA ASP A 81 -12.78 27.43 -49.42
C ASP A 81 -14.01 28.36 -49.35
N ASP A 82 -14.26 29.12 -50.43
CA ASP A 82 -15.34 30.10 -50.51
C ASP A 82 -16.75 29.46 -50.44
N GLU A 83 -16.85 28.13 -50.60
CA GLU A 83 -18.07 27.33 -50.53
C GLU A 83 -18.25 26.67 -49.14
N GLY A 84 -17.28 26.83 -48.24
CA GLY A 84 -17.30 26.29 -46.88
C GLY A 84 -16.77 24.86 -46.74
N ASN A 85 -16.13 24.30 -47.77
CA ASN A 85 -15.54 22.96 -47.70
C ASN A 85 -14.14 23.02 -47.07
N VAL A 86 -13.84 22.08 -46.18
CA VAL A 86 -12.53 22.00 -45.51
C VAL A 86 -11.46 21.61 -46.52
N THR A 87 -10.51 22.51 -46.77
CA THR A 87 -9.42 22.30 -47.72
C THR A 87 -8.11 21.92 -47.04
N MET A 88 -7.94 22.24 -45.74
CA MET A 88 -6.74 21.91 -44.99
C MET A 88 -7.00 21.89 -43.47
N MET A 89 -6.45 20.90 -42.78
CA MET A 89 -6.40 20.84 -41.32
C MET A 89 -4.96 20.65 -40.86
N GLN A 90 -4.49 21.50 -39.95
CA GLN A 90 -3.13 21.44 -39.43
C GLN A 90 -3.16 21.66 -37.91
N ALA A 91 -2.48 20.80 -37.15
CA ALA A 91 -2.29 21.05 -35.73
C ALA A 91 -1.32 22.22 -35.55
N ASN A 92 -1.70 23.20 -34.73
CA ASN A 92 -0.74 24.20 -34.25
C ASN A 92 0.23 23.48 -33.30
N ALA A 93 1.53 23.69 -33.50
CA ALA A 93 2.58 23.12 -32.66
C ALA A 93 2.72 23.90 -31.34
#